data_AF-A0A0P8Y5N7-F1
#
_entry.id   AF-A0A0P8Y5N7-F1
#
_cell.length_a   1.000
_cell.length_b   1.000
_cell.length_c   1.000
_cell.angle_alpha   90.00
_cell.angle_beta   90.00
_cell.angle_gamma   90.00
#
_symmetry.space_group_name_H-M   'P 1'
#
loop_
_entity.id
_entity.type
_entity.pdbx_description
1 polymer ?
#
loop_
_entity_poly.entity_id
_entity_poly.type
_entity_poly.pdbx_seq_one_letter_code
_entity_poly.pdbx_strand_id
1 'polypeptide(L)' 'MSEIIKKNLSDIIDLRKKKEIKSEELANLYIDKVKKGKNLNSYITTCFEHTIQKSKEFDKKPNLKSLLPGIPLA' A
#
# COMPACT_ATOMS: atom_id res chain seq x y z
N MET A 1 4.24 13.22 5.72
CA MET A 1 3.65 11.98 5.15
C MET A 1 4.65 10.89 4.73
N SER A 2 5.97 11.11 4.77
CA SER A 2 7.00 10.10 4.37
C SER A 2 7.33 9.04 5.42
N GLU A 3 6.75 9.16 6.62
CA GLU A 3 7.09 8.35 7.80
C GLU A 3 6.43 6.96 7.78
N ILE A 4 5.24 6.83 7.17
CA ILE A 4 4.50 5.54 7.10
C ILE A 4 5.30 4.47 6.36
N ILE A 5 6.04 4.83 5.32
CA ILE A 5 6.87 3.89 4.55
C ILE A 5 8.10 3.41 5.33
N LYS A 6 8.48 4.12 6.41
CA LYS A 6 9.58 3.75 7.30
C LYS A 6 9.11 2.96 8.53
N LYS A 7 7.80 2.88 8.76
CA LYS A 7 7.22 2.11 9.84
C LYS A 7 7.26 0.62 9.53
N ASN A 8 7.23 -0.21 10.58
CA ASN A 8 7.23 -1.65 10.41
C ASN A 8 5.87 -2.13 9.87
N LEU A 9 5.88 -3.32 9.26
CA LEU A 9 4.67 -3.95 8.74
C LEU A 9 3.55 -4.03 9.79
N SER A 10 3.89 -4.40 11.04
CA SER A 10 2.93 -4.47 12.14
C SER A 10 2.29 -3.13 12.44
N ASP A 11 3.06 -2.04 12.45
CA ASP A 11 2.54 -0.69 12.68
C ASP A 11 1.55 -0.30 11.57
N ILE A 12 1.89 -0.59 10.31
CA ILE A 12 1.01 -0.27 9.17
C ILE A 12 -0.29 -1.08 9.26
N ILE A 13 -0.23 -2.34 9.67
CA ILE A 13 -1.41 -3.18 9.90
C ILE A 13 -2.27 -2.61 11.03
N ASP A 14 -1.66 -2.18 12.14
CA ASP A 14 -2.39 -1.61 13.28
C ASP A 14 -3.05 -0.28 12.94
N LEU A 15 -2.35 0.62 12.23
CA LEU A 15 -2.90 1.88 11.72
C LEU A 15 -4.09 1.62 10.78
N ARG A 16 -4.00 0.56 9.98
CA ARG A 16 -5.11 0.17 9.10
C ARG A 16 -6.28 -0.46 9.84
N LYS A 17 -6.03 -1.30 10.85
CA LYS A 17 -7.08 -1.84 11.72
C LYS A 17 -7.79 -0.72 12.48
N LYS A 18 -7.06 0.32 12.89
CA LYS A 18 -7.59 1.56 13.48
C LYS A 18 -8.33 2.47 12.48
N LYS A 19 -8.36 2.12 11.19
CA LYS A 19 -8.94 2.90 10.07
C LYS A 19 -8.33 4.29 9.88
N GLU A 20 -7.09 4.48 10.32
CA GLU A 20 -6.38 5.76 10.18
C GLU A 20 -5.79 5.94 8.77
N ILE A 21 -5.63 4.86 8.02
CA ILE A 21 -5.02 4.85 6.68
C ILE A 21 -5.91 4.09 5.69
N LYS A 22 -6.12 4.66 4.51
CA LYS A 22 -6.80 4.01 3.38
C LYS A 22 -5.84 3.14 2.56
N SER A 23 -6.34 2.05 1.97
CA SER A 23 -5.58 1.19 1.07
C SER A 23 -5.02 1.96 -0.11
N GLU A 24 -5.85 2.81 -0.71
CA GLU A 24 -5.49 3.58 -1.90
C GLU A 24 -4.35 4.56 -1.63
N GLU A 25 -4.42 5.28 -0.50
CA GLU A 25 -3.37 6.22 -0.10
C GLU A 25 -2.03 5.51 0.11
N LEU A 26 -2.07 4.35 0.79
CA LEU A 26 -0.90 3.53 1.00
C LEU A 26 -0.32 3.04 -0.33
N ALA A 27 -1.15 2.47 -1.21
CA ALA A 27 -0.73 2.01 -2.53
C ALA A 27 -0.09 3.12 -3.37
N ASN A 28 -0.72 4.29 -3.45
CA ASN A 28 -0.19 5.44 -4.19
C ASN A 28 1.17 5.91 -3.65
N LEU A 29 1.35 5.91 -2.33
CA LEU A 29 2.61 6.28 -1.68
C LEU A 29 3.75 5.33 -2.07
N TYR A 30 3.50 4.02 -2.11
CA TYR A 30 4.48 3.03 -2.58
C TYR A 30 4.75 3.15 -4.08
N ILE A 31 3.71 3.36 -4.90
CA ILE A 31 3.86 3.54 -6.35
C ILE A 31 4.73 4.76 -6.68
N ASP A 32 4.52 5.89 -5.99
CA ASP A 32 5.35 7.09 -6.14
C ASP A 32 6.82 6.81 -5.80
N LYS A 33 7.07 6.04 -4.73
CA LYS A 33 8.43 5.63 -4.35
C LYS A 33 9.07 4.74 -5.41
N VAL A 34 8.33 3.78 -5.98
CA VAL A 34 8.83 2.92 -7.07
C VAL A 34 9.17 3.76 -8.30
N LYS A 35 8.30 4.72 -8.67
CA LYS A 35 8.55 5.63 -9.80
C LYS A 35 9.79 6.49 -9.58
N LYS A 36 9.99 7.03 -8.37
CA LYS A 36 11.21 7.79 -8.00
C LYS A 36 12.46 6.91 -7.96
N GLY A 37 12.31 5.64 -7.59
CA GLY A 37 13.38 4.65 -7.48
C GLY A 37 13.73 3.91 -8.78
N LYS A 38 13.27 4.36 -9.95
CA LYS A 38 13.49 3.68 -11.24
C LYS A 38 14.98 3.38 -11.53
N ASN A 39 15.89 4.17 -10.97
CA ASN A 39 17.34 3.99 -11.07
C ASN A 39 17.86 2.66 -10.47
N LEU A 40 17.13 2.08 -9.52
CA LEU A 40 17.51 0.82 -8.85
C LEU A 40 17.13 -0.42 -9.68
N ASN A 41 16.32 -0.25 -10.73
CA ASN A 41 15.83 -1.33 -11.61
C ASN A 41 15.26 -2.55 -10.86
N SER A 42 14.65 -2.34 -9.68
CA SER A 42 14.21 -3.42 -8.79
C SER A 42 12.91 -4.11 -9.20
N TYR A 43 12.15 -3.50 -10.12
CA TYR A 43 10.86 -4.00 -10.59
C TYR A 43 10.89 -4.14 -12.11
N ILE A 44 10.67 -5.35 -12.60
CA ILE A 44 10.66 -5.67 -14.04
C ILE A 44 9.28 -5.37 -14.63
N THR A 45 8.21 -5.74 -13.93
CA THR A 45 6.82 -5.53 -14.36
C THR A 45 6.02 -4.93 -13.23
N THR A 46 5.32 -3.84 -13.51
CA THR A 46 4.55 -3.08 -12.51
C THR A 46 3.06 -3.09 -12.83
N CYS A 47 2.22 -3.50 -11.90
CA CYS A 47 0.75 -3.53 -12.06
C CYS A 47 0.05 -2.35 -11.38
N PHE A 48 0.58 -1.13 -11.51
CA PHE A 48 0.13 0.04 -10.74
C PHE A 48 -1.37 0.34 -10.85
N GLU A 49 -1.92 0.28 -12.06
CA GLU A 49 -3.33 0.58 -12.32
C GLU A 49 -4.26 -0.44 -11.66
N HIS A 50 -3.93 -1.73 -11.79
CA HIS A 50 -4.64 -2.83 -11.13
C HIS A 50 -4.56 -2.69 -9.60
N THR A 51 -3.40 -2.33 -9.05
CA THR A 51 -3.23 -2.12 -7.61
C THR A 51 -4.11 -0.97 -7.09
N ILE A 52 -4.22 0.13 -7.83
CA ILE A 52 -5.10 1.25 -7.46
C ILE A 52 -6.57 0.80 -7.48
N GLN A 53 -6.99 0.09 -8.54
CA GLN A 53 -8.37 -0.42 -8.64
C GLN A 53 -8.71 -1.36 -7.47
N LYS A 54 -7.88 -2.37 -7.20
CA LYS A 54 -8.08 -3.29 -6.07
C LYS A 54 -8.04 -2.60 -4.72
N SER A 55 -7.21 -1.57 -4.57
CA SER A 55 -7.15 -0.79 -3.33
C SER A 55 -8.45 -0.03 -3.09
N LYS A 56 -9.02 0.58 -4.14
CA LYS A 56 -10.34 1.24 -4.09
C LYS A 56 -11.46 0.25 -3.76
N GLU A 57 -11.44 -0.93 -4.37
CA GLU A 57 -12.41 -1.99 -4.10
C GLU A 57 -12.30 -2.49 -2.64
N PHE A 58 -11.07 -2.65 -2.15
CA PHE A 58 -10.83 -3.01 -0.76
C PHE A 58 -11.31 -1.92 0.20
N ASP A 59 -11.09 -0.64 -0.10
CA ASP A 59 -11.57 0.46 0.74
C ASP A 59 -13.10 0.54 0.80
N LYS A 60 -13.81 0.11 -0.26
CA LYS A 60 -15.28 -0.02 -0.26
C LYS A 60 -15.76 -1.15 0.64
N LYS A 61 -15.05 -2.29 0.70
CA LYS A 61 -15.38 -3.44 1.54
C LYS A 61 -14.14 -3.89 2.34
N PRO A 62 -13.76 -3.15 3.38
CA PRO A 62 -12.49 -3.38 4.07
C PRO A 62 -12.55 -4.67 4.89
N ASN A 63 -11.76 -5.67 4.48
CA ASN A 63 -11.61 -6.91 5.25
C ASN A 63 -10.47 -6.77 6.27
N LEU A 64 -10.73 -6.04 7.36
CA LEU A 64 -9.75 -5.75 8.41
C LEU A 64 -9.39 -6.96 9.30
N LYS A 65 -10.12 -8.08 9.17
CA LYS A 65 -9.82 -9.34 9.86
C LYS A 65 -8.73 -10.16 9.15
N SER A 66 -8.36 -9.79 7.92
CA SER A 66 -7.26 -10.42 7.20
C SER A 66 -5.91 -10.19 7.90
N LEU A 67 -4.96 -11.10 7.72
CA LEU A 67 -3.60 -10.98 8.26
C LEU A 67 -2.88 -9.75 7.70
N LEU A 68 -3.08 -9.50 6.40
CA LEU A 68 -2.51 -8.36 5.66
C LEU A 68 -3.66 -7.61 4.99
N PRO A 69 -4.44 -6.81 5.73
CA PRO A 69 -5.51 -6.05 5.12
C PRO A 69 -4.88 -5.05 4.16
N GLY A 70 -5.15 -5.23 2.85
CA GLY A 70 -4.65 -4.52 1.65
C GLY A 70 -3.25 -3.90 1.68
N ILE A 71 -2.30 -4.52 2.38
CA ILE A 71 -0.91 -4.06 2.38
C ILE A 71 -0.34 -4.24 0.96
N PRO A 72 0.26 -3.21 0.35
CA PRO A 72 0.94 -3.35 -0.94
C PRO A 72 2.13 -4.30 -0.84
N LEU A 73 2.25 -5.20 -1.82
CA LEU A 73 3.33 -6.16 -1.93
C LEU A 73 4.07 -5.94 -3.27
N ALA A 74 5.38 -6.16 -3.23
CA ALA A 74 6.31 -6.01 -4.34
C ALA A 74 6.54 -7.33 -5.04
#